data_AF-A0A954JQR3-F1
#
_entry.id   AF-A0A954JQR3-F1
#
_cell.length_a   1.000
_cell.length_b   1.000
_cell.length_c   1.000
_cell.angle_alpha   90.00
_cell.angle_beta   90.00
_cell.angle_gamma   90.00
#
_symmetry.space_group_name_H-M   'P 1'
#
loop_
_entity.id
_entity.type
_entity.pdbx_description
1 polymer ?
#
loop_
_entity_poly.entity_id
_entity_poly.type
_entity_poly.pdbx_seq_one_letter_code
_entity_poly.pdbx_strand_id
1 'polypeptide(L)'
;KALTETPDYVVFNGSVGAMAGDNAVHAKVGEKVRLFVGNGGPNLTSSFHVIGEIFDNVYLEGGVKPAQHQVQTTMIPAGGSAIVDFGLEVPGTYILVDHSIFRAFNKGAVGMIKVTGEENKLVYSGKQDDRIYQLEGGAVQNIPQASTQQPPAANKDERIARGKLLYTSICMACHQAEGQGIPKAFPPLAKSDYLNADVKRS
;
A
#
# COMPACT_ATOMS: atom_id res chain seq x y z
N LYS A 1 -6.57 6.01 20.19
CA LYS A 1 -5.41 5.71 19.32
C LYS A 1 -5.09 4.23 19.30
N ALA A 2 -4.66 3.62 20.41
CA ALA A 2 -4.45 2.16 20.45
C ALA A 2 -5.73 1.38 20.14
N LEU A 3 -6.85 1.70 20.80
CA LEU A 3 -8.16 1.08 20.51
C LEU A 3 -8.72 1.38 19.11
N THR A 4 -8.24 2.45 18.47
CA THR A 4 -8.72 2.90 17.15
C THR A 4 -7.75 2.50 16.03
N GLU A 5 -6.68 1.77 16.37
CA GLU A 5 -5.67 1.27 15.43
C GLU A 5 -5.03 2.35 14.53
N THR A 6 -4.88 3.56 15.07
CA THR A 6 -4.32 4.72 14.37
C THR A 6 -2.99 5.14 15.00
N PRO A 7 -1.87 4.45 14.72
CA PRO A 7 -0.59 4.78 15.30
C PRO A 7 0.03 6.02 14.66
N ASP A 8 0.74 6.81 15.46
CA ASP A 8 1.55 7.94 14.98
C ASP A 8 2.89 7.44 14.41
N TYR A 9 3.45 6.37 15.01
CA TYR A 9 4.71 5.75 14.62
C TYR A 9 4.53 4.25 14.38
N VAL A 10 5.26 3.72 13.40
CA VAL A 10 5.44 2.29 13.17
C VAL A 10 6.93 2.12 12.94
N VAL A 11 7.60 1.28 13.72
CA VAL A 11 9.07 1.27 13.77
C VAL A 11 9.62 -0.15 13.87
N PHE A 12 10.82 -0.35 13.33
CA PHE A 12 11.65 -1.49 13.70
C PHE A 12 12.49 -1.14 14.93
N ASN A 13 12.68 -2.08 15.84
CA ASN A 13 13.54 -1.96 17.02
C ASN A 13 13.28 -0.74 17.93
N GLY A 14 12.04 -0.30 18.04
CA GLY A 14 11.57 0.59 19.12
C GLY A 14 11.71 2.09 18.88
N SER A 15 12.40 2.55 17.83
CA SER A 15 12.46 3.98 17.48
C SER A 15 12.68 4.21 15.97
N VAL A 16 12.31 5.40 15.50
CA VAL A 16 12.56 5.82 14.11
C VAL A 16 14.08 5.88 13.90
N GLY A 17 14.58 5.19 12.88
CA GLY A 17 16.01 5.18 12.55
C GLY A 17 16.86 4.24 13.42
N ALA A 18 16.26 3.40 14.26
CA ALA A 18 16.98 2.43 15.10
C ALA A 18 17.88 1.47 14.29
N MET A 19 17.52 1.21 13.03
CA MET A 19 18.26 0.33 12.11
C MET A 19 18.55 1.01 10.77
N ALA A 20 18.62 2.34 10.71
CA ALA A 20 18.85 3.09 9.48
C ALA A 20 20.07 4.02 9.61
N GLY A 21 20.58 4.50 8.48
CA GLY A 21 21.73 5.40 8.45
C GLY A 21 22.98 4.73 9.01
N ASP A 22 23.55 5.30 10.07
CA ASP A 22 24.76 4.79 10.72
C ASP A 22 24.49 3.55 11.57
N ASN A 23 23.22 3.29 11.94
CA ASN A 23 22.80 2.11 12.70
C ASN A 23 22.37 0.93 11.79
N ALA A 24 22.64 1.03 10.49
CA ALA A 24 22.30 -0.01 9.54
C ALA A 24 23.03 -1.32 9.85
N VAL A 25 22.40 -2.44 9.52
CA VAL A 25 23.07 -3.75 9.58
C VAL A 25 24.06 -3.83 8.43
N HIS A 26 25.26 -4.37 8.68
CA HIS A 26 26.28 -4.52 7.66
C HIS A 26 26.43 -5.98 7.24
N ALA A 27 26.55 -6.21 5.94
CA ALA A 27 26.83 -7.52 5.36
C ALA A 27 27.72 -7.38 4.11
N LYS A 28 28.10 -8.50 3.52
CA LYS A 28 28.92 -8.55 2.30
C LYS A 28 28.25 -9.36 1.20
N VAL A 29 28.58 -9.02 -0.05
CA VAL A 29 28.20 -9.82 -1.21
C VAL A 29 28.68 -11.26 -1.03
N GLY A 30 27.79 -12.22 -1.32
CA GLY A 30 28.01 -13.65 -1.13
C GLY A 30 27.60 -14.19 0.25
N GLU A 31 27.29 -13.33 1.22
CA GLU A 31 26.75 -13.78 2.51
C GLU A 31 25.27 -14.18 2.39
N LYS A 32 24.85 -15.08 3.27
CA LYS A 32 23.44 -15.43 3.47
C LYS A 32 22.91 -14.72 4.71
N VAL A 33 21.82 -14.00 4.55
CA VAL A 33 21.15 -13.30 5.63
C VAL A 33 19.96 -14.12 6.10
N ARG A 34 19.84 -14.28 7.42
CA ARG A 34 18.63 -14.79 8.09
C ARG A 34 18.11 -13.72 9.04
N LEU A 35 16.87 -13.30 8.85
CA LEU A 35 16.20 -12.36 9.75
C LEU A 35 15.14 -13.08 10.58
N PHE A 36 15.14 -12.82 11.88
CA PHE A 36 14.09 -13.23 12.81
C PHE A 36 13.18 -12.04 13.07
N VAL A 37 12.06 -11.98 12.35
CA VAL A 37 11.22 -10.78 12.27
C VAL A 37 9.97 -10.99 13.12
N GLY A 38 9.96 -10.39 14.31
CA GLY A 38 8.78 -10.35 15.17
C GLY A 38 7.92 -9.13 14.87
N ASN A 39 6.60 -9.30 14.89
CA ASN A 39 5.66 -8.20 14.88
C ASN A 39 4.95 -8.13 16.24
N GLY A 40 5.46 -7.29 17.14
CA GLY A 40 4.86 -7.10 18.47
C GLY A 40 3.48 -6.41 18.43
N GLY A 41 3.11 -5.77 17.33
CA GLY A 41 1.84 -5.04 17.21
C GLY A 41 1.81 -3.73 18.03
N PRO A 42 0.71 -3.44 18.76
CA PRO A 42 -0.32 -4.40 19.20
C PRO A 42 -1.38 -4.75 18.14
N ASN A 43 -1.60 -3.90 17.14
CA ASN A 43 -2.78 -4.06 16.26
C ASN A 43 -2.42 -4.37 14.80
N LEU A 44 -1.32 -3.81 14.31
CA LEU A 44 -1.04 -3.83 12.88
C LEU A 44 -0.43 -5.15 12.45
N THR A 45 -0.91 -5.70 11.34
CA THR A 45 -0.20 -6.71 10.56
C THR A 45 0.81 -6.00 9.64
N SER A 46 2.04 -6.50 9.59
CA SER A 46 3.11 -5.96 8.74
C SER A 46 3.12 -6.63 7.36
N SER A 47 3.06 -5.82 6.30
CA SER A 47 3.39 -6.25 4.92
C SER A 47 4.89 -6.22 4.74
N PHE A 48 5.57 -7.12 5.44
CA PHE A 48 7.03 -7.10 5.56
C PHE A 48 7.70 -7.40 4.22
N HIS A 49 8.61 -6.52 3.82
CA HIS A 49 9.27 -6.54 2.52
C HIS A 49 10.71 -6.01 2.66
N VAL A 50 11.61 -6.52 1.82
CA VAL A 50 12.96 -5.96 1.63
C VAL A 50 13.08 -5.44 0.20
N ILE A 51 13.19 -4.11 0.05
CA ILE A 51 13.36 -3.45 -1.23
C ILE A 51 14.72 -3.86 -1.81
N GLY A 52 14.70 -4.37 -3.04
CA GLY A 52 15.89 -4.84 -3.75
C GLY A 52 16.19 -6.33 -3.59
N GLU A 53 15.42 -7.08 -2.80
CA GLU A 53 15.61 -8.53 -2.61
C GLU A 53 14.34 -9.36 -2.73
N ILE A 54 14.56 -10.66 -2.88
CA ILE A 54 13.53 -11.70 -2.83
C ILE A 54 13.92 -12.67 -1.72
N PHE A 55 12.97 -13.05 -0.87
CA PHE A 55 13.21 -14.08 0.15
C PHE A 55 13.30 -15.45 -0.51
N ASP A 56 14.45 -16.12 -0.37
CA ASP A 56 14.65 -17.52 -0.77
C ASP A 56 13.66 -18.43 -0.03
N ASN A 57 13.52 -18.21 1.29
CA ASN A 57 12.65 -18.97 2.17
C ASN A 57 11.94 -18.05 3.16
N VAL A 58 10.66 -18.34 3.41
CA VAL A 58 9.89 -17.72 4.49
C VAL A 58 9.28 -18.80 5.37
N TYR A 59 9.56 -18.72 6.67
CA TYR A 59 9.01 -19.58 7.70
C TYR A 59 8.00 -18.76 8.49
N LEU A 60 6.71 -18.99 8.25
CA LEU A 60 5.64 -18.30 8.95
C LEU A 60 5.55 -18.78 10.41
N GLU A 61 5.13 -17.88 11.30
CA GLU A 61 4.90 -18.14 12.72
C GLU A 61 6.13 -18.66 13.49
N GLY A 62 7.34 -18.50 12.92
CA GLY A 62 8.57 -19.08 13.48
C GLY A 62 8.66 -20.60 13.35
N GLY A 63 7.89 -21.20 12.43
CA GLY A 63 7.91 -22.64 12.18
C GLY A 63 9.26 -23.16 11.67
N VAL A 64 9.46 -24.49 11.75
CA VAL A 64 10.73 -25.15 11.38
C VAL A 64 10.81 -25.57 9.91
N LYS A 65 9.76 -25.35 9.12
CA LYS A 65 9.71 -25.64 7.68
C LYS A 65 9.36 -24.38 6.90
N PRO A 66 10.00 -24.12 5.75
CA PRO A 66 9.60 -23.02 4.89
C PRO A 66 8.14 -23.22 4.47
N ALA A 67 7.33 -22.19 4.67
CA ALA A 67 5.96 -22.16 4.17
C ALA A 67 5.91 -21.65 2.73
N GLN A 68 6.84 -20.75 2.36
CA GLN A 68 6.92 -20.13 1.04
C GLN A 68 8.38 -20.03 0.59
N HIS A 69 8.58 -19.95 -0.73
CA HIS A 69 9.88 -19.80 -1.38
C HIS A 69 9.80 -18.72 -2.46
N GLN A 70 10.88 -17.98 -2.67
CA GLN A 70 11.01 -16.98 -3.74
C GLN A 70 9.89 -15.92 -3.71
N VAL A 71 9.66 -15.34 -2.53
CA VAL A 71 8.62 -14.32 -2.32
C VAL A 71 9.22 -12.99 -1.88
N GLN A 72 8.71 -11.90 -2.44
CA GLN A 72 9.18 -10.54 -2.16
C GLN A 72 8.64 -9.98 -0.83
N THR A 73 7.39 -10.34 -0.49
CA THR A 73 6.64 -9.74 0.61
C THR A 73 5.91 -10.83 1.36
N THR A 74 5.93 -10.77 2.68
CA THR A 74 5.20 -11.70 3.55
C THR A 74 4.37 -10.97 4.60
N MET A 75 3.26 -11.58 4.98
CA MET A 75 2.36 -11.05 5.99
C MET A 75 2.78 -11.55 7.36
N ILE A 76 3.07 -10.64 8.29
CA ILE A 76 3.40 -10.98 9.68
C ILE A 76 2.28 -10.45 10.59
N PRO A 77 1.44 -11.31 11.18
CA PRO A 77 0.33 -10.89 12.04
C PRO A 77 0.82 -10.23 13.32
N ALA A 78 -0.02 -9.40 13.93
CA ALA A 78 0.25 -8.82 15.25
C ALA A 78 0.43 -9.95 16.29
N GLY A 79 1.48 -9.84 17.12
CA GLY A 79 1.89 -10.90 18.05
C GLY A 79 2.61 -12.09 17.38
N GLY A 80 2.74 -12.09 16.05
CA GLY A 80 3.37 -13.15 15.29
C GLY A 80 4.83 -12.89 14.96
N SER A 81 5.42 -13.83 14.23
CA SER A 81 6.79 -13.73 13.72
C SER A 81 6.94 -14.46 12.39
N ALA A 82 8.03 -14.15 11.69
CA ALA A 82 8.51 -14.94 10.57
C ALA A 82 10.04 -15.02 10.61
N ILE A 83 10.58 -16.10 10.05
CA ILE A 83 12.01 -16.19 9.71
C ILE A 83 12.10 -16.04 8.20
N VAL A 84 13.02 -15.20 7.70
CA VAL A 84 13.28 -15.07 6.26
C VAL A 84 14.75 -15.26 5.96
N ASP A 85 15.04 -15.95 4.86
CA ASP A 85 16.37 -16.19 4.34
C ASP A 85 16.52 -15.59 2.94
N PHE A 86 17.67 -14.99 2.64
CA PHE A 86 18.04 -14.55 1.30
C PHE A 86 19.56 -14.43 1.15
N GLY A 87 20.05 -14.54 -0.08
CA GLY A 87 21.44 -14.26 -0.44
C GLY A 87 21.63 -12.82 -0.90
N LEU A 88 22.86 -12.31 -0.78
CA LEU A 88 23.22 -10.96 -1.24
C LEU A 88 24.14 -11.04 -2.46
N GLU A 89 23.64 -10.67 -3.63
CA GLU A 89 24.36 -10.86 -4.90
C GLU A 89 25.05 -9.60 -5.44
N VAL A 90 24.62 -8.42 -4.99
CA VAL A 90 25.17 -7.13 -5.41
C VAL A 90 25.39 -6.23 -4.18
N PRO A 91 26.40 -5.33 -4.20
CA PRO A 91 26.56 -4.35 -3.14
C PRO A 91 25.40 -3.36 -3.18
N GLY A 92 25.13 -2.65 -2.07
CA GLY A 92 24.09 -1.62 -2.01
C GLY A 92 23.37 -1.55 -0.67
N THR A 93 22.39 -0.65 -0.57
CA THR A 93 21.53 -0.51 0.61
C THR A 93 20.18 -1.17 0.35
N TYR A 94 19.89 -2.25 1.08
CA TYR A 94 18.62 -2.96 1.03
C TYR A 94 17.71 -2.49 2.16
N ILE A 95 16.45 -2.19 1.85
CA ILE A 95 15.58 -1.45 2.78
C ILE A 95 14.45 -2.35 3.26
N LEU A 96 14.43 -2.61 4.56
CA LEU A 96 13.34 -3.34 5.22
C LEU A 96 12.18 -2.38 5.48
N VAL A 97 10.96 -2.78 5.11
CA VAL A 97 9.76 -1.94 5.25
C VAL A 97 8.53 -2.73 5.66
N ASP A 98 7.57 -2.05 6.29
CA ASP A 98 6.15 -2.41 6.16
C ASP A 98 5.59 -1.74 4.90
N HIS A 99 5.26 -2.55 3.90
CA HIS A 99 4.81 -2.09 2.58
C HIS A 99 3.36 -1.56 2.57
N SER A 100 2.69 -1.46 3.72
CA SER A 100 1.64 -0.45 3.90
C SER A 100 2.30 0.94 3.92
N ILE A 101 2.67 1.42 2.73
CA ILE A 101 3.86 2.25 2.47
C ILE A 101 4.01 3.54 3.31
N PHE A 102 2.90 4.18 3.67
CA PHE A 102 2.93 5.35 4.56
C PHE A 102 3.48 5.03 5.95
N ARG A 103 3.39 3.77 6.39
CA ARG A 103 4.01 3.32 7.63
C ARG A 103 5.53 3.36 7.55
N ALA A 104 6.10 3.04 6.40
CA ALA A 104 7.53 3.10 6.16
C ALA A 104 8.02 4.55 6.12
N PHE A 105 7.69 5.29 5.07
CA PHE A 105 8.34 6.58 4.81
C PHE A 105 7.79 7.73 5.65
N ASN A 106 6.54 7.66 6.14
CA ASN A 106 5.95 8.73 6.95
C ASN A 106 5.93 8.42 8.45
N LYS A 107 5.82 7.14 8.84
CA LYS A 107 5.72 6.74 10.25
C LYS A 107 6.95 6.02 10.81
N GLY A 108 7.97 5.74 9.99
CA GLY A 108 9.29 5.31 10.43
C GLY A 108 9.60 3.83 10.35
N ALA A 109 8.78 3.02 9.64
CA ALA A 109 8.98 1.58 9.53
C ALA A 109 10.03 1.26 8.46
N VAL A 110 11.25 1.72 8.69
CA VAL A 110 12.40 1.59 7.78
C VAL A 110 13.59 1.03 8.55
N GLY A 111 14.16 -0.05 8.03
CA GLY A 111 15.48 -0.56 8.41
C GLY A 111 16.37 -0.67 7.18
N MET A 112 17.68 -0.75 7.37
CA MET A 112 18.66 -0.82 6.29
C MET A 112 19.66 -1.95 6.53
N ILE A 113 20.00 -2.66 5.44
CA ILE A 113 21.14 -3.56 5.35
C ILE A 113 22.09 -2.98 4.31
N LYS A 114 23.26 -2.52 4.75
CA LYS A 114 24.33 -1.99 3.91
C LYS A 114 25.28 -3.11 3.53
N VAL A 115 25.32 -3.41 2.24
CA VAL A 115 26.08 -4.53 1.68
C VAL A 115 27.26 -4.00 0.90
N THR A 116 28.45 -4.47 1.26
CA THR A 116 29.71 -4.11 0.60
C THR A 116 30.26 -5.29 -0.20
N GLY A 117 30.93 -5.03 -1.31
CA GLY A 117 31.51 -6.07 -2.17
C GLY A 117 31.70 -5.61 -3.61
N GLU A 118 32.13 -6.54 -4.45
CA GLU A 118 32.33 -6.31 -5.88
C GLU A 118 30.99 -6.14 -6.62
N GLU A 119 30.93 -5.19 -7.55
CA GLU A 119 29.75 -5.02 -8.39
C GLU A 119 29.57 -6.19 -9.37
N ASN A 120 28.32 -6.61 -9.56
CA ASN A 120 27.97 -7.56 -10.61
C ASN A 120 27.00 -6.91 -11.61
N LYS A 121 27.57 -6.31 -12.67
CA LYS A 121 26.81 -5.59 -13.70
C LYS A 121 25.93 -6.47 -14.59
N LEU A 122 26.15 -7.79 -14.57
CA LEU A 122 25.26 -8.74 -15.23
C LEU A 122 23.94 -8.89 -14.47
N VAL A 123 23.96 -8.73 -13.14
CA VAL A 123 22.78 -8.79 -12.27
C VAL A 123 22.14 -7.41 -12.15
N TYR A 124 22.93 -6.38 -11.80
CA TYR A 124 22.42 -5.01 -11.64
C TYR A 124 23.46 -3.98 -12.08
N SER A 125 23.08 -3.13 -13.03
CA SER A 125 23.93 -2.05 -13.58
C SER A 125 23.41 -0.64 -13.26
N GLY A 126 22.35 -0.55 -12.46
CA GLY A 126 21.73 0.72 -12.06
C GLY A 126 22.61 1.54 -11.13
N LYS A 127 22.35 2.86 -11.07
CA LYS A 127 23.03 3.75 -10.13
C LYS A 127 22.49 3.54 -8.73
N GLN A 128 23.40 3.37 -7.77
CA GLN A 128 23.08 3.30 -6.35
C GLN A 128 23.22 4.72 -5.77
N ASP A 129 22.14 5.25 -5.21
CA ASP A 129 22.12 6.56 -4.59
C ASP A 129 21.28 6.51 -3.31
N ASP A 130 21.96 6.61 -2.17
CA ASP A 130 21.35 6.55 -0.84
C ASP A 130 20.46 7.77 -0.52
N ARG A 131 20.39 8.77 -1.41
CA ARG A 131 19.53 9.95 -1.21
C ARG A 131 18.07 9.68 -1.52
N ILE A 132 17.76 8.63 -2.28
CA ILE A 132 16.39 8.21 -2.61
C ILE A 132 15.97 7.16 -1.57
N TYR A 133 14.70 7.19 -1.13
CA TYR A 133 14.15 6.37 -0.02
C TYR A 133 14.53 6.82 1.40
N GLN A 134 14.72 8.13 1.60
CA GLN A 134 14.81 8.71 2.93
C GLN A 134 13.44 8.77 3.61
N LEU A 135 13.46 8.92 4.95
CA LEU A 135 12.26 9.18 5.73
C LEU A 135 11.69 10.57 5.36
N GLU A 136 10.42 10.60 4.97
CA GLU A 136 9.70 11.82 4.58
C GLU A 136 9.00 12.48 5.78
N GLY A 137 8.75 11.70 6.84
CA GLY A 137 8.04 12.15 8.04
C GLY A 137 6.52 12.26 7.85
N GLY A 138 5.82 12.56 8.94
CA GLY A 138 4.34 12.56 8.98
C GLY A 138 3.66 13.85 8.51
N ALA A 139 4.42 14.83 8.00
CA ALA A 139 3.86 16.12 7.60
C ALA A 139 3.07 16.01 6.30
N VAL A 140 1.80 16.42 6.32
CA VAL A 140 0.94 16.44 5.13
C VAL A 140 1.51 17.42 4.11
N GLN A 141 1.89 16.91 2.94
CA GLN A 141 2.30 17.73 1.80
C GLN A 141 1.06 18.04 0.94
N ASN A 142 0.78 19.33 0.73
CA ASN A 142 -0.32 19.76 -0.14
C ASN A 142 0.24 20.20 -1.49
N ILE A 143 -0.22 19.57 -2.56
CA ILE A 143 -0.03 20.08 -3.92
C ILE A 143 -1.08 21.18 -4.12
N PRO A 144 -0.72 22.37 -4.65
CA PRO A 144 -1.70 23.38 -5.03
C PRO A 144 -2.68 22.77 -6.05
N GLN A 145 -3.88 22.42 -5.59
CA GLN A 145 -4.91 21.88 -6.47
C GLN A 145 -5.45 23.01 -7.36
N ALA A 146 -5.28 22.88 -8.68
CA ALA A 146 -6.24 23.46 -9.60
C ALA A 146 -7.62 22.88 -9.24
N SER A 147 -8.65 23.73 -9.12
CA SER A 147 -9.96 23.32 -8.61
C SER A 147 -10.47 22.05 -9.30
N THR A 148 -10.69 20.98 -8.54
CA THR A 148 -11.27 19.72 -9.03
C THR A 148 -12.78 19.81 -9.24
N GLN A 149 -13.38 20.99 -9.07
CA GLN A 149 -14.77 21.22 -9.44
C GLN A 149 -14.87 21.13 -10.96
N GLN A 150 -15.38 19.99 -11.42
CA GLN A 150 -15.71 19.77 -12.81
C GLN A 150 -16.68 20.88 -13.22
N PRO A 151 -16.36 21.69 -14.24
CA PRO A 151 -17.23 22.80 -14.62
C PRO A 151 -18.63 22.28 -14.92
N PRO A 152 -19.68 23.07 -14.61
CA PRO A 152 -21.05 22.68 -14.93
C PRO A 152 -21.14 22.28 -16.39
N ALA A 153 -21.86 21.19 -16.67
CA ALA A 153 -21.97 20.67 -18.03
C ALA A 153 -22.47 21.76 -18.98
N ALA A 154 -21.73 21.95 -20.08
CA ALA A 154 -21.88 23.08 -20.99
C ALA A 154 -23.22 23.04 -21.75
N ASN A 155 -23.80 21.86 -21.92
CA ASN A 155 -25.05 21.68 -22.65
C ASN A 155 -25.85 20.46 -22.14
N LYS A 156 -27.03 20.25 -22.72
CA LYS A 156 -27.94 19.16 -22.34
C LYS A 156 -27.35 17.79 -22.64
N ASP A 157 -26.67 17.61 -23.76
CA ASP A 157 -26.11 16.32 -24.16
C ASP A 157 -24.99 15.90 -23.22
N GLU A 158 -24.15 16.85 -22.80
CA GLU A 158 -23.14 16.63 -21.79
C GLU A 158 -23.75 16.32 -20.41
N ARG A 159 -24.85 16.99 -20.02
CA ARG A 159 -25.60 16.64 -18.80
C ARG A 159 -26.14 15.21 -18.86
N ILE A 160 -26.67 14.78 -20.00
CA ILE A 160 -27.21 13.43 -20.19
C ILE A 160 -26.08 12.40 -20.17
N ALA A 161 -24.95 12.67 -20.83
CA ALA A 161 -23.78 11.78 -20.83
C ALA A 161 -23.20 11.60 -19.42
N ARG A 162 -23.00 12.69 -18.67
CA ARG A 162 -22.56 12.64 -17.27
C ARG A 162 -23.62 11.97 -16.38
N GLY A 163 -24.89 12.32 -16.58
CA GLY A 163 -26.03 11.74 -15.87
C GLY A 163 -26.15 10.23 -16.08
N LYS A 164 -25.83 9.71 -17.27
CA LYS A 164 -25.80 8.26 -17.57
C LYS A 164 -24.75 7.52 -16.73
N LEU A 165 -23.57 8.12 -16.54
CA LEU A 165 -22.53 7.55 -15.69
C LEU A 165 -23.00 7.48 -14.23
N LEU A 166 -23.58 8.56 -13.71
CA LEU A 166 -24.14 8.61 -12.35
C LEU A 166 -25.32 7.65 -12.18
N TYR A 167 -26.20 7.57 -13.18
CA TYR A 167 -27.32 6.64 -13.18
C TYR A 167 -26.85 5.20 -13.07
N THR A 168 -25.79 4.85 -13.81
CA THR A 168 -25.20 3.50 -13.80
C THR A 168 -24.57 3.16 -12.46
N SER A 169 -23.88 4.11 -11.82
CA SER A 169 -23.18 3.85 -10.56
C SER A 169 -24.07 3.91 -9.32
N ILE A 170 -25.14 4.72 -9.34
CA ILE A 170 -25.93 5.02 -8.13
C ILE A 170 -27.37 4.50 -8.23
N CYS A 171 -28.02 4.68 -9.39
CA CYS A 171 -29.47 4.51 -9.51
C CYS A 171 -29.88 3.14 -10.07
N MET A 172 -29.04 2.56 -10.94
CA MET A 172 -29.32 1.34 -11.69
C MET A 172 -29.56 0.12 -10.78
N ALA A 173 -28.89 0.06 -9.64
CA ALA A 173 -29.04 -1.05 -8.69
C ALA A 173 -30.49 -1.26 -8.25
N CYS A 174 -31.27 -0.19 -8.13
CA CYS A 174 -32.70 -0.25 -7.77
C CYS A 174 -33.60 -0.10 -9.00
N HIS A 175 -33.33 0.90 -9.84
CA HIS A 175 -34.20 1.25 -10.97
C HIS A 175 -33.94 0.46 -12.25
N GLN A 176 -32.98 -0.46 -12.24
CA GLN A 176 -32.61 -1.33 -13.35
C GLN A 176 -32.01 -0.57 -14.55
N ALA A 177 -31.41 -1.30 -15.50
CA ALA A 177 -30.60 -0.72 -16.57
C ALA A 177 -31.38 0.27 -17.47
N GLU A 178 -32.68 0.01 -17.70
CA GLU A 178 -33.53 0.85 -18.55
C GLU A 178 -34.46 1.76 -17.74
N GLY A 179 -34.36 1.77 -16.41
CA GLY A 179 -35.24 2.55 -15.55
C GLY A 179 -36.61 1.90 -15.33
N GLN A 180 -36.78 0.62 -15.64
CA GLN A 180 -38.05 -0.09 -15.47
C GLN A 180 -38.39 -0.40 -14.00
N GLY A 181 -37.42 -0.37 -13.10
CA GLY A 181 -37.61 -0.74 -11.70
C GLY A 181 -38.04 -2.20 -11.51
N ILE A 182 -38.62 -2.50 -10.35
CA ILE A 182 -39.17 -3.81 -9.99
C ILE A 182 -40.60 -3.58 -9.49
N PRO A 183 -41.65 -4.16 -10.12
CA PRO A 183 -43.02 -3.93 -9.71
C PRO A 183 -43.24 -4.15 -8.21
N LYS A 184 -43.89 -3.17 -7.56
CA LYS A 184 -44.19 -3.15 -6.11
C LYS A 184 -42.98 -3.05 -5.17
N ALA A 185 -41.76 -2.92 -5.68
CA ALA A 185 -40.55 -2.72 -4.87
C ALA A 185 -39.81 -1.42 -5.25
N PHE A 186 -39.51 -1.23 -6.53
CA PHE A 186 -38.83 -0.04 -7.03
C PHE A 186 -39.63 0.56 -8.19
N PRO A 187 -40.08 1.81 -8.11
CA PRO A 187 -40.89 2.41 -9.15
C PRO A 187 -40.09 2.61 -10.45
N PRO A 188 -40.75 2.58 -11.62
CA PRO A 188 -40.08 2.89 -12.87
C PRO A 188 -39.73 4.37 -12.93
N LEU A 189 -38.52 4.68 -13.41
CA LEU A 189 -38.15 6.00 -13.91
C LEU A 189 -38.47 6.14 -15.40
N ALA A 190 -38.43 5.03 -16.14
CA ALA A 190 -38.83 4.98 -17.54
C ALA A 190 -40.32 5.34 -17.67
N LYS A 191 -40.62 6.41 -18.41
CA LYS A 191 -41.99 6.92 -18.62
C LYS A 191 -42.76 7.15 -17.32
N SER A 192 -42.05 7.49 -16.23
CA SER A 192 -42.67 7.78 -14.92
C SER A 192 -43.63 8.96 -15.03
N ASP A 193 -44.91 8.72 -14.77
CA ASP A 193 -45.93 9.78 -14.67
C ASP A 193 -45.61 10.74 -13.53
N TYR A 194 -45.16 10.21 -12.40
CA TYR A 194 -44.77 10.98 -11.22
C TYR A 194 -43.63 11.96 -11.49
N LEU A 195 -42.56 11.52 -12.18
CA LEU A 195 -41.42 12.38 -12.53
C LEU A 195 -41.81 13.40 -13.62
N ASN A 196 -42.55 12.98 -14.64
CA ASN A 196 -42.89 13.85 -15.77
C ASN A 196 -44.01 14.85 -15.44
N ALA A 197 -44.83 14.60 -14.41
CA ALA A 197 -45.84 15.54 -13.93
C ALA A 197 -45.22 16.81 -13.32
N ASP A 198 -44.00 16.73 -12.78
CA ASP A 198 -43.26 17.89 -12.27
C ASP A 198 -41.75 17.65 -12.29
N VAL A 199 -41.11 18.10 -13.35
CA VAL A 199 -39.65 17.97 -13.58
C VAL A 199 -38.81 18.91 -12.69
N LYS A 200 -39.43 19.72 -11.83
CA LYS A 200 -38.76 20.58 -10.84
C LYS A 200 -38.98 20.10 -9.40
N ARG A 201 -39.69 18.98 -9.21
CA ARG A 201 -39.98 18.40 -7.88
C ARG A 201 -38.73 17.91 -7.15
N SER A 202 -37.67 17.63 -7.89
CA SER A 202 -36.35 17.15 -7.42
C SER A 202 -35.35 18.28 -7.24
#